data_AF-A0A5C3KSB8-F1
#
_entry.id   AF-A0A5C3KSB8-F1
#
_cell.length_a   1.000
_cell.length_b   1.000
_cell.length_c   1.000
_cell.angle_alpha   90.00
_cell.angle_beta   90.00
_cell.angle_gamma   90.00
#
_symmetry.space_group_name_H-M   'P 1'
#
loop_
_entity.id
_entity.type
_entity.pdbx_description
1 polymer ?
#
loop_
_entity_poly.entity_id
_entity_poly.type
_entity_poly.pdbx_seq_one_letter_code
_entity_poly.pdbx_strand_id
1 'polypeptide(L)'
;MTSYSKTANASLNILIRDGRIYSLDATSIKKKFEVKGGSATSYAGTLYYNDSDDLSGNQVGATSTDSQNRAVVIFTKGTKEIAKFVTADSPSDPVTPKDNAGAWQDL
;
A
#
# COMPACT_ATOMS: atom_id res chain seq x y z
N MET A 1 4.83 -11.82 -13.99
CA MET A 1 3.85 -11.13 -13.11
C MET A 1 3.75 -11.92 -11.83
N THR A 2 3.78 -11.26 -10.69
CA THR A 2 3.51 -11.91 -9.39
C THR A 2 2.02 -12.25 -9.31
N SER A 3 1.71 -13.53 -9.11
CA SER A 3 0.34 -13.97 -8.86
C SER A 3 0.05 -13.83 -7.37
N TYR A 4 -1.10 -13.25 -7.03
CA TYR A 4 -1.59 -13.14 -5.65
C TYR A 4 -2.72 -14.14 -5.41
N SER A 5 -2.71 -14.80 -4.26
CA SER A 5 -3.69 -15.84 -3.89
C SER A 5 -4.66 -15.41 -2.79
N LYS A 6 -4.37 -14.32 -2.08
CA LYS A 6 -5.18 -13.80 -0.98
C LYS A 6 -5.45 -12.32 -1.14
N THR A 7 -6.56 -11.87 -0.55
CA THR A 7 -6.97 -10.46 -0.51
C THR A 7 -7.46 -10.06 0.86
N ALA A 8 -7.22 -8.81 1.24
CA ALA A 8 -7.78 -8.19 2.43
C ALA A 8 -8.26 -6.77 2.11
N ASN A 9 -9.29 -6.30 2.81
CA ASN A 9 -9.66 -4.89 2.76
C ASN A 9 -8.62 -4.08 3.53
N ALA A 10 -8.21 -2.95 2.96
CA ALA A 10 -7.26 -2.06 3.60
C ALA A 10 -7.60 -0.59 3.34
N SER A 11 -7.09 0.30 4.19
CA SER A 11 -7.18 1.75 4.02
C SER A 11 -5.78 2.34 3.87
N LEU A 12 -5.54 3.06 2.79
CA LEU A 12 -4.28 3.75 2.50
C LEU A 12 -4.39 5.22 2.85
N ASN A 13 -3.56 5.71 3.78
CA ASN A 13 -3.40 7.12 4.06
C ASN A 13 -2.24 7.68 3.23
N ILE A 14 -2.55 8.51 2.23
CA ILE A 14 -1.58 8.98 1.23
C ILE A 14 -1.85 10.41 0.78
N LEU A 15 -0.79 11.20 0.67
CA LEU A 15 -0.81 12.50 -0.01
C LEU A 15 -0.56 12.29 -1.50
N ILE A 16 -1.65 12.23 -2.29
CA ILE A 16 -1.68 11.85 -3.71
C ILE A 16 -0.66 12.63 -4.55
N ARG A 17 -0.63 13.96 -4.42
CA ARG A 17 0.25 14.85 -5.19
C ARG A 17 1.74 14.64 -4.92
N ASP A 18 2.08 14.10 -3.77
CA ASP A 18 3.46 13.85 -3.36
C ASP A 18 3.85 12.37 -3.45
N GLY A 19 2.89 11.49 -3.72
CA GLY A 19 3.10 10.03 -3.63
C GLY A 19 3.45 9.55 -2.23
N ARG A 20 3.20 10.38 -1.20
CA ARG A 20 3.71 10.13 0.15
C ARG A 20 2.72 9.31 0.96
N ILE A 21 3.08 8.08 1.23
CA ILE A 21 2.33 7.18 2.13
C ILE A 21 2.65 7.57 3.57
N TYR A 22 1.63 7.62 4.42
CA TYR A 22 1.79 7.73 5.87
C TYR A 22 1.52 6.38 6.55
N SER A 23 0.41 5.73 6.19
CA SER A 23 0.11 4.36 6.61
C SER A 23 -0.72 3.60 5.60
N LEU A 24 -0.73 2.27 5.72
CA LEU A 24 -1.77 1.41 5.19
C LEU A 24 -2.21 0.44 6.29
N ASP A 25 -3.52 0.39 6.54
CA ASP A 25 -4.11 -0.40 7.62
C ASP A 25 -4.99 -1.51 7.05
N ALA A 26 -4.64 -2.77 7.32
CA ALA A 26 -5.36 -3.98 6.89
C ALA A 26 -5.86 -4.76 8.12
N THR A 27 -6.86 -4.19 8.81
CA THR A 27 -7.35 -4.67 10.11
C THR A 27 -7.82 -6.13 10.09
N SER A 28 -8.42 -6.60 8.98
CA SER A 28 -8.93 -7.97 8.88
C SER A 28 -7.84 -9.05 8.97
N ILE A 29 -6.59 -8.69 8.71
CA ILE A 29 -5.41 -9.56 8.84
C ILE A 29 -4.44 -9.06 9.92
N LYS A 30 -4.84 -8.06 10.72
CA LYS A 30 -4.05 -7.45 11.77
C LYS A 30 -2.68 -6.95 11.33
N LYS A 31 -2.60 -6.30 10.17
CA LYS A 31 -1.34 -5.74 9.63
C LYS A 31 -1.46 -4.25 9.37
N LYS A 32 -0.39 -3.52 9.67
CA LYS A 32 -0.23 -2.10 9.34
C LYS A 32 1.14 -1.84 8.73
N PHE A 33 1.18 -1.14 7.60
CA PHE A 33 2.40 -0.54 7.07
C PHE A 33 2.50 0.91 7.54
N GLU A 34 3.62 1.29 8.13
CA GLU A 34 3.82 2.63 8.67
C GLU A 34 5.11 3.25 8.13
N VAL A 35 5.00 4.47 7.60
CA VAL A 35 6.14 5.23 7.02
C VAL A 35 6.55 6.32 7.98
N LYS A 36 5.62 7.23 8.31
CA LYS A 36 5.81 8.35 9.24
C LYS A 36 4.46 8.97 9.58
N GLY A 37 4.37 9.65 10.73
CA GLY A 37 3.20 10.47 11.08
C GLY A 37 2.98 11.65 10.11
N GLY A 38 1.71 11.96 9.86
CA GLY A 38 1.24 13.05 9.02
C GLY A 38 -0.26 12.99 8.81
N SER A 39 -0.82 13.97 8.11
CA SER A 39 -2.25 13.98 7.74
C SER A 39 -2.37 13.92 6.22
N ALA A 40 -3.13 12.95 5.73
CA ALA A 40 -3.57 12.89 4.35
C ALA A 40 -4.96 12.27 4.23
N THR A 41 -5.45 12.20 2.99
CA THR A 41 -6.69 11.53 2.63
C THR A 41 -6.53 10.02 2.78
N SER A 42 -7.57 9.38 3.32
CA SER A 42 -7.65 7.91 3.41
C SER A 42 -8.46 7.37 2.23
N TYR A 43 -7.94 6.33 1.58
CA TYR A 43 -8.61 5.64 0.49
C TYR A 43 -8.78 4.16 0.83
N ALA A 44 -10.02 3.68 0.76
CA ALA A 44 -10.29 2.25 0.87
C ALA A 44 -9.82 1.50 -0.38
N GLY A 45 -9.49 0.22 -0.23
CA GLY A 45 -9.08 -0.61 -1.34
C GLY A 45 -8.79 -2.05 -0.95
N THR A 46 -8.16 -2.76 -1.87
CA THR A 46 -7.81 -4.17 -1.73
C THR A 46 -6.30 -4.34 -1.66
N LEU A 47 -5.84 -5.00 -0.59
CA LEU A 47 -4.48 -5.52 -0.46
C LEU A 47 -4.45 -6.95 -0.99
N TYR A 48 -3.62 -7.19 -2.00
CA TYR A 48 -3.32 -8.48 -2.59
C TYR A 48 -1.99 -8.99 -2.04
N TYR A 49 -1.97 -10.23 -1.56
CA TYR A 49 -0.80 -10.82 -0.93
C TYR A 49 -0.84 -12.36 -1.05
N ASN A 50 0.22 -13.05 -0.64
CA ASN A 50 0.29 -14.52 -0.63
C ASN A 50 0.38 -15.08 0.80
N ASP A 51 1.21 -14.45 1.62
CA ASP A 51 1.40 -14.80 3.02
C ASP A 51 1.37 -13.54 3.88
N SER A 52 0.59 -13.56 4.97
CA SER A 52 0.55 -12.44 5.92
C SER A 52 1.86 -12.32 6.69
N ASP A 53 2.63 -13.39 6.83
CA ASP A 53 3.90 -13.37 7.56
C ASP A 53 5.00 -12.64 6.78
N ASP A 54 4.88 -12.59 5.45
CA ASP A 54 5.72 -11.77 4.57
C ASP A 54 5.46 -10.26 4.78
N LEU A 55 4.29 -9.88 5.32
CA LEU A 55 3.97 -8.50 5.71
C LEU A 55 4.57 -8.19 7.08
N SER A 56 5.90 -8.17 7.13
CA SER A 56 6.67 -7.94 8.35
C SER A 56 7.96 -7.16 8.10
N GLY A 57 8.28 -6.27 9.05
CA GLY A 57 9.51 -5.51 9.09
C GLY A 57 9.65 -4.47 7.96
N ASN A 58 10.87 -4.01 7.75
CA ASN A 58 11.17 -2.93 6.80
C ASN A 58 10.89 -3.35 5.35
N GLN A 59 10.11 -2.53 4.64
CA GLN A 59 9.76 -2.69 3.23
C GLN A 59 9.62 -1.31 2.56
N VAL A 60 9.57 -1.32 1.23
CA VAL A 60 9.30 -0.11 0.43
C VAL A 60 7.93 -0.23 -0.22
N GLY A 61 7.06 0.76 0.01
CA GLY A 61 5.82 0.95 -0.72
C GLY A 61 6.01 1.94 -1.88
N ALA A 62 6.07 1.43 -3.10
CA ALA A 62 6.20 2.22 -4.32
C ALA A 62 4.83 2.61 -4.87
N THR A 63 4.55 3.91 -4.95
CA THR A 63 3.28 4.41 -5.46
C THR A 63 3.27 4.52 -6.99
N SER A 64 2.11 4.32 -7.59
CA SER A 64 1.85 4.56 -9.01
C SER A 64 0.34 4.72 -9.23
N THR A 65 -0.05 4.92 -10.49
CA THR A 65 -1.44 5.00 -10.92
C THR A 65 -1.68 3.94 -12.00
N ASP A 66 -2.79 3.21 -11.90
CA ASP A 66 -3.18 2.25 -12.95
C ASP A 66 -3.94 2.90 -14.11
N SER A 67 -4.31 2.12 -15.12
CA SER A 67 -5.04 2.61 -16.31
C SER A 67 -6.47 3.09 -16.02
N GLN A 68 -7.00 2.85 -14.81
CA GLN A 68 -8.29 3.32 -14.34
C GLN A 68 -8.15 4.54 -13.41
N ASN A 69 -6.97 5.14 -13.34
CA ASN A 69 -6.64 6.23 -12.42
C ASN A 69 -6.73 5.85 -10.93
N ARG A 70 -6.60 4.57 -10.58
CA ARG A 70 -6.58 4.13 -9.18
C ARG A 70 -5.16 4.19 -8.64
N ALA A 71 -5.04 4.56 -7.37
CA ALA A 71 -3.75 4.55 -6.69
C ALA A 71 -3.31 3.09 -6.46
N VAL A 72 -2.07 2.80 -6.84
CA VAL A 72 -1.45 1.49 -6.65
C VAL A 72 -0.24 1.64 -5.76
N VAL A 73 -0.07 0.72 -4.80
CA VAL A 73 1.17 0.58 -4.02
C VAL A 73 1.72 -0.81 -4.20
N ILE A 74 2.97 -0.93 -4.62
CA ILE A 74 3.71 -2.21 -4.66
C ILE A 74 4.66 -2.24 -3.47
N PHE A 75 4.51 -3.25 -2.61
CA PHE A 75 5.35 -3.46 -1.45
C PHE A 75 6.47 -4.43 -1.79
N THR A 76 7.72 -4.04 -1.50
CA THR A 76 8.90 -4.85 -1.77
C THR A 76 9.78 -5.03 -0.54
N LYS A 77 10.40 -6.21 -0.45
CA LYS A 77 11.46 -6.52 0.51
C LYS A 77 12.71 -6.90 -0.27
N GLY A 78 13.67 -5.97 -0.36
CA GLY A 78 14.76 -6.08 -1.33
C GLY A 78 14.20 -6.02 -2.76
N THR A 79 14.49 -7.02 -3.57
CA THR A 79 13.99 -7.13 -4.96
C THR A 79 12.69 -7.93 -5.10
N LYS A 80 12.19 -8.52 -4.01
CA LYS A 80 10.98 -9.36 -4.02
C LYS A 80 9.74 -8.49 -3.81
N GLU A 81 8.79 -8.59 -4.73
CA GLU A 81 7.43 -8.09 -4.55
C GLU A 81 6.68 -8.97 -3.53
N ILE A 82 6.13 -8.32 -2.51
CA ILE A 82 5.47 -8.97 -1.37
C ILE A 82 3.96 -8.83 -1.46
N ALA A 83 3.49 -7.63 -1.78
CA ALA A 83 2.07 -7.31 -1.82
C ALA A 83 1.80 -6.15 -2.76
N LYS A 84 0.54 -6.02 -3.15
CA LYS A 84 0.02 -4.91 -3.94
C LYS A 84 -1.23 -4.38 -3.28
N PHE A 85 -1.33 -3.07 -3.13
CA PHE A 85 -2.59 -2.41 -2.81
C PHE A 85 -3.13 -1.66 -4.02
N VAL A 86 -4.45 -1.67 -4.19
CA VAL A 86 -5.15 -0.87 -5.19
C VAL A 86 -6.36 -0.21 -4.54
N THR A 87 -6.53 1.09 -4.71
CA THR A 87 -7.73 1.78 -4.21
C THR A 87 -8.99 1.28 -4.91
N ALA A 88 -10.12 1.26 -4.20
CA ALA A 88 -11.41 0.91 -4.77
C ALA A 88 -11.86 1.97 -5.79
N ASP A 89 -11.71 3.23 -5.40
CA ASP A 89 -12.06 4.40 -6.21
C ASP A 89 -10.81 5.11 -6.75
N SER A 90 -11.01 5.87 -7.82
CA SER A 90 -9.98 6.70 -8.43
C SER A 90 -9.89 8.05 -7.71
N PRO A 91 -8.71 8.45 -7.19
CA PRO A 91 -8.50 9.82 -6.71
C PRO A 91 -8.74 10.85 -7.83
N SER A 92 -8.97 12.11 -7.47
CA SER A 92 -9.21 13.18 -8.44
C SER A 92 -8.00 13.47 -9.33
N ASP A 93 -6.79 13.30 -8.79
CA ASP A 93 -5.52 13.47 -9.48
C ASP A 93 -4.78 12.10 -9.52
N PRO A 94 -4.00 11.79 -10.56
CA PRO A 94 -3.09 10.65 -10.54
C PRO A 94 -2.11 10.75 -9.35
N VAL A 95 -1.77 9.61 -8.76
CA VAL A 95 -0.74 9.54 -7.72
C VAL A 95 0.63 9.77 -8.34
N THR A 96 1.38 10.69 -7.74
CA THR A 96 2.81 10.89 -8.06
C THR A 96 3.60 9.62 -7.70
N PRO A 97 4.37 9.03 -8.62
CA PRO A 97 5.19 7.87 -8.30
C PRO A 97 6.30 8.20 -7.31
N LYS A 98 6.42 7.39 -6.24
CA LYS A 98 7.40 7.59 -5.18
C LYS A 98 7.61 6.33 -4.34
N ASP A 99 8.85 6.11 -3.93
CA ASP A 99 9.20 5.08 -2.97
C ASP A 99 9.05 5.60 -1.54
N ASN A 100 8.34 4.82 -0.71
CA ASN A 100 8.12 5.11 0.69
C ASN A 100 8.72 4.00 1.55
N ALA A 101 9.85 4.27 2.20
CA ALA A 101 10.43 3.35 3.17
C ALA A 101 9.58 3.34 4.44
N GLY A 102 9.13 2.16 4.86
CA GLY A 102 8.32 1.98 6.05
C GLY A 102 8.49 0.58 6.62
N ALA A 103 7.67 0.24 7.62
CA ALA A 103 7.69 -1.06 8.24
C ALA A 103 6.28 -1.63 8.40
N TRP A 104 6.15 -2.92 8.13
CA TRP A 104 4.96 -3.68 8.49
C TRP A 104 5.03 -4.14 9.95
N GLN A 105 3.92 -3.97 10.66
CA GLN A 105 3.75 -4.31 12.07
C GLN A 105 2.40 -5.01 12.27
N ASP A 106 2.30 -5.77 13.35
CA ASP A 106 1.03 -6.35 13.80
C ASP A 106 0.17 -5.28 14.50
N LEU A 107 -1.14 -5.37 14.31
CA LEU A 107 -2.16 -4.54 14.97
C LEU A 107 -2.77 -5.22 16.20
#